data_AF-A0A7C0YKP5-F1
#
_entry.id   AF-A0A7C0YKP5-F1
#
_cell.length_a   1.000
_cell.length_b   1.000
_cell.length_c   1.000
_cell.angle_alpha   90.00
_cell.angle_beta   90.00
_cell.angle_gamma   90.00
#
_symmetry.space_group_name_H-M   'P 1'
#
loop_
_entity.id
_entity.type
_entity.pdbx_description
1 polymer ?
#
loop_
_entity_poly.entity_id
_entity_poly.type
_entity_poly.pdbx_seq_one_letter_code
_entity_poly.pdbx_strand_id
1 'polypeptide(L)'
;MKFTTFELELESKIPKKIKVSIRTEVYMVSKNGSPLKINPLTTRDFKPSDALIFDRKFSESILLSYSDLVSGNHSVKVIEYDLPENILRIAELFEVEDFILGEKRYLVNVYSVEEKGVTKEDTMVFKKKTDALRLIRSIHIGE
;
A
#
# COMPACT_ATOMS: atom_id res chain seq x y z
N MET A 1 12.05 2.36 -12.73
CA MET A 1 12.31 2.58 -11.28
C MET A 1 11.52 1.55 -10.50
N LYS A 2 12.06 0.98 -9.41
CA LYS A 2 11.31 -0.01 -8.63
C LYS A 2 10.39 0.65 -7.61
N PHE A 3 9.16 0.13 -7.50
CA PHE A 3 8.25 0.42 -6.39
C PHE A 3 7.90 -0.87 -5.68
N THR A 4 7.83 -0.82 -4.36
CA THR A 4 7.58 -1.99 -3.52
C THR A 4 6.37 -1.72 -2.65
N THR A 5 5.56 -2.74 -2.41
CA THR A 5 4.48 -2.74 -1.42
C THR A 5 4.31 -4.14 -0.83
N PHE A 6 3.30 -4.31 0.02
CA PHE A 6 3.06 -5.55 0.75
C PHE A 6 1.61 -5.98 0.67
N GLU A 7 1.41 -7.30 0.66
CA GLU A 7 0.16 -7.94 1.06
C GLU A 7 0.40 -8.71 2.35
N LEU A 8 -0.62 -8.75 3.21
CA LEU A 8 -0.48 -9.25 4.57
C LEU A 8 -1.73 -9.99 5.01
N GLU A 9 -1.53 -11.14 5.64
CA GLU A 9 -2.46 -11.69 6.63
C GLU A 9 -1.74 -11.74 7.97
N LEU A 10 -2.35 -11.20 9.02
CA LEU A 10 -1.78 -11.15 10.36
C LEU A 10 -2.84 -11.53 11.39
N GLU A 11 -2.50 -12.48 12.26
CA GLU A 11 -3.24 -12.80 13.47
C GLU A 11 -2.29 -12.73 14.68
N SER A 12 -2.58 -11.85 15.63
CA SER A 12 -1.86 -11.75 16.90
C SER A 12 -2.84 -11.66 18.07
N LYS A 13 -2.42 -12.19 19.22
CA LYS A 13 -3.15 -12.08 20.50
C LYS A 13 -2.39 -11.23 21.53
N ILE A 14 -1.10 -10.96 21.31
CA ILE A 14 -0.20 -10.28 22.24
C ILE A 14 0.74 -9.37 21.42
N PRO A 15 0.96 -8.09 21.78
CA PRO A 15 0.43 -7.40 22.96
C PRO A 15 -1.01 -6.92 22.81
N LYS A 16 -1.53 -6.85 21.58
CA LYS A 16 -2.91 -6.50 21.27
C LYS A 16 -3.52 -7.58 20.37
N LYS A 17 -4.83 -7.77 20.46
CA LYS A 17 -5.55 -8.68 19.56
C LYS A 17 -5.62 -8.02 18.19
N ILE A 18 -5.08 -8.67 17.16
CA ILE A 18 -5.10 -8.23 15.76
C ILE A 18 -5.55 -9.41 14.91
N LYS A 19 -6.47 -9.18 13.98
CA LYS A 19 -6.74 -10.13 12.91
C LYS A 19 -7.10 -9.32 11.67
N VAL A 20 -6.14 -9.19 10.75
CA VAL A 20 -6.27 -8.33 9.58
C VAL A 20 -5.80 -9.01 8.30
N SER A 21 -6.45 -8.68 7.19
CA SER A 21 -5.99 -9.00 5.84
C SER A 21 -5.85 -7.70 5.04
N ILE A 22 -4.74 -7.58 4.30
CA ILE A 22 -4.43 -6.42 3.48
C ILE A 22 -4.09 -6.90 2.08
N ARG A 23 -4.89 -6.45 1.11
CA ARG A 23 -4.64 -6.64 -0.32
C ARG A 23 -4.27 -5.32 -0.97
N THR A 24 -3.42 -5.35 -1.97
CA THR A 24 -2.86 -4.12 -2.53
C THR A 24 -3.01 -4.04 -4.04
N GLU A 25 -3.47 -2.89 -4.51
CA GLU A 25 -3.51 -2.54 -5.92
C GLU A 25 -2.70 -1.25 -6.13
N VAL A 26 -1.83 -1.23 -7.15
CA VAL A 26 -1.03 -0.04 -7.46
C VAL A 26 -1.45 0.51 -8.82
N TYR A 27 -1.53 1.83 -8.89
CA TYR A 27 -1.88 2.59 -10.08
C TYR A 27 -0.79 3.62 -10.36
N MET A 28 -0.44 3.79 -11.63
CA MET A 28 0.50 4.81 -12.09
C MET A 28 -0.24 5.93 -12.82
N VAL A 29 0.23 7.16 -12.65
CA VAL A 29 -0.30 8.35 -13.34
C VAL A 29 0.83 9.00 -14.14
N SER A 30 0.67 9.04 -15.46
CA SER A 30 1.59 9.71 -16.40
C SER A 30 1.06 11.09 -16.79
N LYS A 31 1.92 11.92 -17.39
CA LYS A 31 1.65 13.33 -17.73
C LYS A 31 0.29 13.61 -18.39
N ASN A 32 -0.18 12.73 -19.27
CA ASN A 32 -1.43 12.90 -20.01
C ASN A 32 -2.36 11.67 -19.88
N GLY A 33 -2.11 10.82 -18.89
CA GLY A 33 -2.75 9.52 -18.79
C GLY A 33 -3.79 9.47 -17.67
N SER A 34 -4.91 8.81 -17.93
CA SER A 34 -5.73 8.30 -16.84
C SER A 34 -4.91 7.32 -16.00
N PRO A 35 -5.15 7.22 -14.69
CA PRO A 35 -4.46 6.25 -13.85
C PRO A 35 -4.62 4.83 -14.38
N LEU A 36 -3.50 4.12 -14.54
CA LEU A 36 -3.47 2.75 -15.03
C LEU A 36 -3.04 1.81 -13.90
N LYS A 37 -3.80 0.74 -13.69
CA LYS A 37 -3.41 -0.32 -12.76
C LYS A 37 -2.16 -1.01 -13.30
N ILE A 38 -1.14 -1.16 -12.45
CA ILE A 38 0.08 -1.86 -12.80
C ILE A 38 0.06 -3.28 -12.24
N ASN A 39 0.59 -4.22 -13.03
CA ASN A 39 0.75 -5.60 -12.60
C ASN A 39 2.08 -5.76 -11.86
N PRO A 40 2.13 -6.62 -10.82
CA PRO A 40 3.38 -6.98 -10.17
C PRO A 40 4.42 -7.50 -11.17
N LEU A 41 5.66 -7.03 -11.03
CA LEU A 41 6.81 -7.64 -11.70
C LEU A 41 7.15 -8.97 -11.04
N THR A 42 7.25 -8.96 -9.71
CA THR A 42 7.56 -10.15 -8.91
C THR A 42 6.87 -10.09 -7.56
N THR A 43 6.54 -11.27 -7.04
CA THR A 43 6.07 -11.47 -5.67
C THR A 43 7.02 -12.42 -4.97
N ARG A 44 7.44 -12.07 -3.75
CA ARG A 44 8.33 -12.91 -2.93
C ARG A 44 7.95 -12.88 -1.47
N ASP A 45 8.51 -13.81 -0.71
CA ASP A 45 8.37 -13.81 0.74
C ASP A 45 9.12 -12.63 1.37
N PHE A 46 8.55 -12.15 2.47
CA PHE A 46 9.11 -11.12 3.31
C PHE A 46 10.40 -11.58 4.00
N LYS A 47 11.38 -10.69 4.09
CA LYS A 47 12.64 -10.90 4.79
C LYS A 47 12.88 -9.80 5.82
N PRO A 48 13.69 -10.03 6.87
CA PRO A 48 14.01 -9.00 7.86
C PRO A 48 14.53 -7.67 7.28
N SER A 49 15.22 -7.72 6.12
CA SER A 49 15.67 -6.53 5.40
C SER A 49 14.54 -5.61 4.91
N ASP A 50 13.31 -6.13 4.81
CA ASP A 50 12.13 -5.39 4.37
C ASP A 50 11.43 -4.64 5.52
N ALA A 51 11.83 -4.89 6.78
CA ALA A 51 11.18 -4.36 7.97
C ALA A 51 11.07 -2.83 7.97
N LEU A 52 12.13 -2.13 7.59
CA LEU A 52 12.13 -0.67 7.56
C LEU A 52 11.15 -0.12 6.51
N ILE A 53 11.01 -0.78 5.36
CA ILE A 53 10.08 -0.36 4.30
C ILE A 53 8.65 -0.64 4.74
N PHE A 54 8.43 -1.78 5.41
CA PHE A 54 7.13 -2.15 5.98
C PHE A 54 6.65 -1.11 7.01
N ASP A 55 7.49 -0.77 7.98
CA ASP A 55 7.15 0.23 9.01
C ASP A 55 6.83 1.58 8.40
N ARG A 56 7.67 2.05 7.47
CA ARG A 56 7.43 3.32 6.77
C ARG A 56 6.08 3.37 6.05
N LYS A 57 5.59 2.23 5.53
CA LYS A 57 4.30 2.17 4.84
C LYS A 57 3.12 2.06 5.79
N PHE A 58 3.20 1.18 6.78
CA PHE A 58 2.03 0.77 7.55
C PHE A 58 1.92 1.39 8.94
N SER A 59 3.03 1.86 9.54
CA SER A 59 2.98 2.37 10.92
C SER A 59 2.13 3.62 11.05
N GLU A 60 2.19 4.53 10.07
CA GLU A 60 1.36 5.75 10.09
C GLU A 60 -0.06 5.54 9.57
N SER A 61 -0.23 4.66 8.58
CA SER A 61 -1.47 4.57 7.80
C SER A 61 -2.43 3.48 8.32
N ILE A 62 -1.89 2.33 8.73
CA ILE A 62 -2.66 1.15 9.15
C ILE A 62 -2.41 0.83 10.64
N LEU A 63 -1.46 1.51 11.29
CA LEU A 63 -1.04 1.30 12.69
C LEU A 63 -0.50 -0.12 12.92
N LEU A 64 0.20 -0.65 11.91
CA LEU A 64 0.94 -1.92 11.97
C LEU A 64 2.44 -1.67 11.78
N SER A 65 3.23 -2.46 12.48
CA SER A 65 4.69 -2.42 12.47
C SER A 65 5.26 -3.82 12.37
N TYR A 66 6.56 -3.91 12.09
CA TYR A 66 7.31 -5.15 12.08
C TYR A 66 7.24 -5.86 13.45
N SER A 67 7.10 -5.10 14.55
CA SER A 67 6.92 -5.70 15.89
C SER A 67 5.61 -6.51 16.01
N ASP A 68 4.55 -6.08 15.32
CA ASP A 68 3.29 -6.82 15.25
C ASP A 68 3.46 -8.13 14.45
N LEU A 69 4.30 -8.11 13.40
CA LEU A 69 4.64 -9.33 12.64
C LEU A 69 5.44 -10.31 13.48
N VAL A 70 6.46 -9.84 14.21
CA VAL A 70 7.31 -10.71 15.05
C VAL A 70 6.51 -11.38 16.18
N SER A 71 5.51 -10.68 16.71
CA SER A 71 4.68 -11.18 17.81
C SER A 71 3.45 -12.00 17.38
N GLY A 72 3.17 -12.06 16.07
CA GLY A 72 1.97 -12.70 15.51
C GLY A 72 2.26 -13.77 14.48
N ASN A 73 1.25 -14.58 14.18
CA ASN A 73 1.26 -15.46 13.02
C ASN A 73 0.95 -14.63 11.78
N HIS A 74 1.82 -14.67 10.78
CA HIS A 74 1.68 -13.82 9.61
C HIS A 74 2.06 -14.53 8.31
N SER A 75 1.49 -14.02 7.23
CA SER A 75 1.91 -14.30 5.86
C SER A 75 2.06 -12.95 5.18
N VAL A 76 3.31 -12.54 4.90
CA VAL A 76 3.61 -11.27 4.24
C VAL A 76 4.23 -11.56 2.89
N LYS A 77 3.64 -10.99 1.83
CA LYS A 77 4.20 -11.00 0.49
C LYS A 77 4.71 -9.62 0.15
N VAL A 78 5.95 -9.56 -0.32
CA VAL A 78 6.53 -8.35 -0.91
C VAL A 78 6.21 -8.35 -2.39
N ILE A 79 5.60 -7.27 -2.86
CA ILE A 79 5.20 -7.09 -4.24
C ILE A 79 6.07 -5.98 -4.83
N GLU A 80 6.83 -6.32 -5.86
CA GLU A 80 7.69 -5.38 -6.58
C GLU A 80 7.08 -5.06 -7.93
N TYR A 81 7.16 -3.79 -8.32
CA TYR A 81 6.70 -3.25 -9.58
C TYR A 81 7.87 -2.55 -10.28
N ASP A 82 7.89 -2.63 -11.60
CA ASP A 82 8.73 -1.76 -12.41
C ASP A 82 7.90 -0.59 -12.95
N LEU A 83 8.36 0.62 -12.67
CA LEU A 83 7.71 1.85 -13.07
C LEU A 83 8.42 2.43 -14.29
N PRO A 84 7.67 2.77 -15.36
CA PRO A 84 8.19 3.53 -16.49
C PRO A 84 8.81 4.86 -16.06
N GLU A 85 9.68 5.42 -16.91
CA GLU A 85 10.39 6.69 -16.62
C GLU A 85 9.47 7.92 -16.65
N ASN A 86 8.29 7.83 -17.26
CA ASN A 86 7.36 8.95 -17.45
C ASN A 86 6.20 8.98 -16.44
N ILE A 87 6.35 8.28 -15.30
CA ILE A 87 5.36 8.30 -14.22
C ILE A 87 5.60 9.50 -13.33
N LEU A 88 4.54 10.24 -13.04
CA LEU A 88 4.58 11.42 -12.16
C LEU A 88 4.06 11.11 -10.76
N ARG A 89 3.04 10.25 -10.67
CA ARG A 89 2.46 9.84 -9.40
C ARG A 89 2.13 8.37 -9.35
N ILE A 90 2.11 7.84 -8.14
CA ILE A 90 1.67 6.48 -7.83
C ILE A 90 0.52 6.58 -6.84
N ALA A 91 -0.55 5.82 -7.08
CA ALA A 91 -1.60 5.62 -6.10
C ALA A 91 -1.61 4.16 -5.67
N GLU A 92 -1.46 3.94 -4.38
CA GLU A 92 -1.42 2.63 -3.75
C GLU A 92 -2.70 2.44 -2.94
N LEU A 93 -3.56 1.55 -3.42
CA LEU A 93 -4.83 1.20 -2.80
C LEU A 93 -4.66 -0.05 -1.95
N PHE A 94 -4.85 0.10 -0.64
CA PHE A 94 -4.97 -1.00 0.29
C PHE A 94 -6.45 -1.29 0.55
N GLU A 95 -6.83 -2.55 0.40
CA GLU A 95 -8.08 -3.09 0.91
C GLU A 95 -7.77 -3.75 2.25
N VAL A 96 -8.23 -3.14 3.34
CA VAL A 96 -7.95 -3.55 4.72
C VAL A 96 -9.21 -4.13 5.33
N GLU A 97 -9.16 -5.40 5.69
CA GLU A 97 -10.22 -6.12 6.39
C GLU A 97 -9.77 -6.38 7.83
N ASP A 98 -10.46 -5.79 8.80
CA ASP A 98 -10.27 -6.02 10.24
C ASP A 98 -11.34 -6.98 10.74
N PHE A 99 -10.94 -8.22 11.02
CA PHE A 99 -11.85 -9.28 11.43
C PHE A 99 -12.25 -9.19 12.91
N ILE A 100 -11.58 -8.37 13.71
CA ILE A 100 -11.97 -8.16 15.12
C ILE A 100 -13.10 -7.15 15.19
N LEU A 101 -13.00 -6.07 14.42
CA LEU A 101 -14.03 -5.05 14.35
C LEU A 101 -15.16 -5.43 13.36
N GLY A 102 -14.91 -6.38 12.47
CA GLY A 102 -15.84 -6.74 11.39
C GLY A 102 -15.95 -5.61 10.36
N GLU A 103 -14.88 -4.84 10.18
CA GLU A 103 -14.85 -3.67 9.32
C GLU A 103 -13.97 -3.89 8.09
N LYS A 104 -14.41 -3.31 6.97
CA LYS A 104 -13.64 -3.23 5.74
C LYS A 104 -13.46 -1.78 5.34
N ARG A 105 -12.22 -1.37 5.16
CA ARG A 105 -11.85 0.00 4.75
C ARG A 105 -10.85 -0.04 3.60
N TYR A 106 -10.75 1.08 2.90
CA TYR A 106 -9.87 1.25 1.76
C TYR A 106 -8.98 2.44 2.02
N LEU A 107 -7.68 2.25 1.94
CA LEU A 107 -6.69 3.30 2.17
C LEU A 107 -5.96 3.58 0.87
N VAL A 108 -5.84 4.85 0.49
CA VAL A 108 -5.11 5.29 -0.70
C VAL A 108 -3.93 6.12 -0.24
N ASN A 109 -2.72 5.63 -0.48
CA ASN A 109 -1.51 6.45 -0.40
C ASN A 109 -1.23 7.04 -1.79
N VAL A 110 -0.98 8.34 -1.84
CA VAL A 110 -0.54 9.03 -3.05
C VAL A 110 0.93 9.38 -2.90
N TYR A 111 1.71 9.11 -3.94
CA TYR A 111 3.13 9.41 -3.97
C TYR A 111 3.49 10.24 -5.20
N SER A 112 4.37 11.22 -5.03
CA SER A 112 5.09 11.86 -6.13
C SER A 112 6.30 11.02 -6.54
N VAL A 113 6.59 11.00 -7.84
CA VAL A 113 7.77 10.38 -8.42
C VAL A 113 8.73 11.47 -8.86
N GLU A 114 9.93 11.46 -8.31
CA GLU A 114 11.02 12.38 -8.63
C GLU A 114 12.25 11.59 -9.08
N GLU A 115 13.24 12.25 -9.71
CA GLU A 115 14.46 11.59 -10.22
C GLU A 115 15.19 10.73 -9.18
N LYS A 116 15.09 11.09 -7.90
CA LYS A 116 15.80 10.43 -6.79
C LYS A 116 14.95 9.43 -6.01
N GLY A 117 13.67 9.27 -6.32
CA GLY A 117 12.81 8.29 -5.64
C GLY A 117 11.34 8.68 -5.58
N VAL A 118 10.67 8.14 -4.57
CA VAL A 118 9.22 8.24 -4.39
C VAL A 118 8.92 8.83 -3.02
N THR A 119 8.14 9.90 -2.97
CA THR A 119 7.78 10.60 -1.73
C THR A 119 6.27 10.48 -1.51
N LYS A 120 5.85 10.08 -0.30
CA LYS A 120 4.41 10.03 0.04
C LYS A 120 3.88 11.45 0.21
N GLU A 121 2.88 11.83 -0.57
CA GLU A 121 2.23 13.15 -0.51
C GLU A 121 1.03 13.13 0.44
N ASP A 122 0.20 12.08 0.37
CA ASP A 122 -1.06 12.02 1.11
C ASP A 122 -1.49 10.58 1.43
N THR A 123 -2.37 10.44 2.42
CA THR A 123 -3.00 9.20 2.86
C THR A 123 -4.49 9.45 3.13
N MET A 124 -5.37 8.75 2.42
CA MET A 124 -6.81 8.97 2.48
C MET A 124 -7.55 7.66 2.78
N VAL A 125 -8.57 7.68 3.64
CA VAL A 125 -9.31 6.49 4.09
C VAL A 125 -10.77 6.56 3.66
N PHE A 126 -11.28 5.45 3.11
CA PHE A 126 -12.62 5.32 2.56
C PHE A 126 -13.33 4.10 3.11
N LYS A 127 -14.66 4.18 3.24
CA LYS A 127 -15.51 3.03 3.58
C LYS A 127 -15.87 2.15 2.38
N LYS A 128 -15.80 2.70 1.15
CA LYS A 128 -16.18 2.01 -0.09
C LYS A 128 -15.06 2.05 -1.11
N LYS A 129 -14.81 0.93 -1.78
CA LYS A 129 -13.82 0.81 -2.85
C LYS A 129 -14.07 1.80 -3.99
N THR A 130 -15.34 2.01 -4.33
CA THR A 130 -15.74 2.92 -5.41
C THR A 130 -15.33 4.36 -5.16
N ASP A 131 -15.35 4.82 -3.91
CA ASP A 131 -14.92 6.18 -3.55
C ASP A 131 -13.40 6.31 -3.63
N ALA A 132 -12.66 5.29 -3.16
CA ALA A 132 -11.21 5.22 -3.30
C ALA A 132 -10.76 5.19 -4.78
N LEU A 133 -11.45 4.42 -5.62
CA LEU A 133 -11.19 4.38 -7.06
C LEU A 133 -11.55 5.70 -7.76
N ARG A 134 -12.60 6.40 -7.30
CA ARG A 134 -12.93 7.73 -7.81
C ARG A 134 -11.84 8.74 -7.47
N LEU A 135 -11.30 8.70 -6.25
CA LEU A 135 -10.14 9.50 -5.87
C LEU A 135 -8.99 9.22 -6.84
N ILE A 136 -8.61 7.94 -7.00
CA ILE A 136 -7.48 7.55 -7.86
C ILE A 136 -7.66 8.13 -9.26
N ARG A 137 -8.83 7.95 -9.87
CA ARG A 137 -9.18 8.51 -11.19
C ARG A 137 -9.12 10.03 -11.26
N SER A 138 -9.31 10.72 -10.14
CA SER A 138 -9.25 12.17 -10.03
C SER A 138 -7.85 12.71 -9.74
N ILE A 139 -6.86 11.85 -9.47
CA ILE A 139 -5.46 12.25 -9.34
C ILE A 139 -5.01 12.74 -10.73
N HIS A 140 -5.14 14.03 -10.93
CA HIS A 140 -4.54 14.75 -12.05
C HIS A 140 -3.26 15.42 -11.57
N ILE A 141 -2.44 15.82 -12.53
CA ILE A 141 -1.32 16.71 -12.29
C ILE A 141 -1.95 18.09 -12.08
N GLY A 142 -1.74 18.69 -10.90
CA GLY A 142 -2.03 20.10 -10.73
C GLY A 142 -1.16 20.88 -11.72
N GLU A 143 -1.78 21.80 -12.45
CA GLU A 143 -1.09 22.77 -13.32
C GLU A 143 -0.11 23.64 -12.52
#